data_AF-A0A533RNJ6-F1
#
_entry.id   AF-A0A533RNJ6-F1
#
_cell.length_a   1.000
_cell.length_b   1.000
_cell.length_c   1.000
_cell.angle_alpha   90.00
_cell.angle_beta   90.00
_cell.angle_gamma   90.00
#
_symmetry.space_group_name_H-M   'P 1'
#
loop_
_entity.id
_entity.type
_entity.pdbx_description
1 polymer ?
#
loop_
_entity_poly.entity_id
_entity_poly.type
_entity_poly.pdbx_seq_one_letter_code
_entity_poly.pdbx_strand_id
1 'polypeptide(L)'
;MKRLMLPAAAVFILLVLMLPALLVWNAPRHPPAGPEAEKDYKIKMLDTAAGKVTELPLETYLVGVLAAEMPAEFSAEALKAQVLAARTYAAKRMAYFGAVPGPRHPEADICTNPVHCQAWVSPDTLESRWGKLKYAYYYHKIRQAVAATRGQVLTYAGQLIDPVYHGSCGRRGTEDAGEVWGREVPYLRGVECKWEADNPKNRAERQMTMAEVLRLIDGGAPGGKPEAITVLSQTAAGRLKEVKVGGRVLRGSNFRSALGLGSALVSWHISGDTVYFKT
;
A
#
# COMPACT_ATOMS: atom_id res chain seq x y z
N MET A 1 -51.20 -33.05 -12.89
CA MET A 1 -50.42 -31.83 -12.62
C MET A 1 -50.49 -31.32 -11.17
N LYS A 2 -51.57 -31.54 -10.40
CA LYS A 2 -51.68 -31.03 -9.01
C LYS A 2 -50.80 -31.72 -7.95
N ARG A 3 -50.25 -32.91 -8.20
CA ARG A 3 -49.44 -33.68 -7.22
C ARG A 3 -47.96 -33.26 -7.13
N LEU A 4 -47.43 -32.51 -8.11
CA LEU A 4 -46.05 -32.02 -8.09
C LEU A 4 -45.90 -30.60 -7.51
N MET A 5 -46.99 -29.84 -7.37
CA MET A 5 -46.92 -28.44 -6.94
C MET A 5 -46.80 -28.26 -5.42
N LEU A 6 -47.33 -29.18 -4.61
CA LEU A 6 -47.16 -29.14 -3.16
C LEU A 6 -45.70 -29.29 -2.71
N PRO A 7 -44.90 -30.27 -3.19
CA PRO A 7 -43.50 -30.38 -2.79
C PRO A 7 -42.65 -29.22 -3.29
N ALA A 8 -42.94 -28.66 -4.47
CA ALA A 8 -42.24 -27.48 -5.01
C ALA A 8 -42.52 -26.21 -4.18
N ALA A 9 -43.76 -26.00 -3.75
CA ALA A 9 -44.13 -24.88 -2.88
C ALA A 9 -43.51 -25.01 -1.49
N ALA A 10 -43.44 -26.22 -0.94
CA ALA A 10 -42.79 -26.48 0.36
C ALA A 10 -41.27 -26.19 0.31
N VAL A 11 -40.58 -26.62 -0.76
CA VAL A 11 -39.15 -26.32 -0.97
C VAL A 11 -38.91 -24.83 -1.15
N PHE A 12 -39.80 -24.15 -1.87
CA PHE A 12 -39.71 -22.70 -2.05
C PHE A 12 -39.88 -21.94 -0.73
N ILE A 13 -40.87 -22.29 0.10
CA ILE A 13 -41.06 -21.70 1.43
C ILE A 13 -39.86 -21.97 2.33
N LEU A 14 -39.31 -23.20 2.27
CA LEU A 14 -38.15 -23.57 3.08
C LEU A 14 -36.90 -22.78 2.65
N LEU A 15 -36.69 -22.56 1.35
CA LEU A 15 -35.62 -21.67 0.85
C LEU A 15 -35.84 -20.21 1.25
N VAL A 16 -37.07 -19.69 1.14
CA VAL A 16 -37.36 -18.28 1.47
C VAL A 16 -37.26 -18.02 2.97
N LEU A 17 -37.50 -19.00 3.84
CA LEU A 17 -37.44 -18.82 5.29
C LEU A 17 -36.11 -19.26 5.91
N MET A 18 -35.55 -20.40 5.50
CA MET A 18 -34.29 -20.92 6.06
C MET A 18 -33.08 -20.14 5.56
N LEU A 19 -33.07 -19.68 4.31
CA LEU A 19 -31.90 -19.02 3.75
C LEU A 19 -31.63 -17.66 4.41
N PRO A 20 -32.64 -16.79 4.68
CA PRO A 20 -32.46 -15.59 5.49
C PRO A 20 -32.09 -15.92 6.94
N ALA A 21 -32.69 -16.96 7.54
CA ALA A 21 -32.37 -17.37 8.90
C ALA A 21 -30.90 -17.83 9.03
N LEU A 22 -30.39 -18.58 8.06
CA LEU A 22 -28.99 -19.01 8.00
C LEU A 22 -28.05 -17.83 7.77
N LEU A 23 -28.44 -16.87 6.91
CA LEU A 23 -27.69 -15.63 6.67
C LEU A 23 -27.62 -14.74 7.92
N VAL A 24 -28.71 -14.64 8.68
CA VAL A 24 -28.75 -13.90 9.96
C VAL A 24 -27.99 -14.62 11.05
N TRP A 25 -28.08 -15.95 11.13
CA TRP A 25 -27.36 -16.75 12.13
C TRP A 25 -25.84 -16.67 11.95
N ASN A 26 -25.36 -16.70 10.71
CA ASN A 26 -23.93 -16.60 10.38
C ASN A 26 -23.45 -15.15 10.18
N ALA A 27 -24.31 -14.15 10.37
CA ALA A 27 -23.88 -12.76 10.34
C ALA A 27 -22.92 -12.49 11.52
N PRO A 28 -21.75 -11.86 11.28
CA PRO A 28 -20.85 -11.47 12.36
C PRO A 28 -21.59 -10.59 13.37
N ARG A 29 -21.66 -11.03 14.63
CA ARG A 29 -22.18 -10.20 15.72
C ARG A 29 -21.14 -9.14 16.05
N HIS A 30 -21.30 -7.93 15.52
CA HIS A 30 -20.54 -6.79 15.99
C HIS A 30 -21.16 -6.30 17.32
N PRO A 31 -20.35 -5.99 18.34
CA PRO A 31 -20.86 -5.29 19.51
C PRO A 31 -21.50 -3.97 19.06
N PRO A 32 -22.61 -3.54 19.68
CA PRO A 32 -23.22 -2.26 19.34
C PRO A 32 -22.20 -1.15 19.61
N ALA A 33 -21.95 -0.31 18.59
CA ALA A 33 -21.18 0.91 18.76
C ALA A 33 -21.87 1.78 19.82
N GLY A 34 -21.08 2.34 20.75
CA GLY A 34 -21.57 3.22 21.81
C GLY A 34 -22.26 4.48 21.26
N PRO A 35 -22.98 5.22 22.12
CA PRO A 35 -23.93 6.27 21.73
C PRO A 35 -23.31 7.63 21.32
N GLU A 36 -22.01 7.69 20.99
CA GLU A 36 -21.47 8.89 20.38
C GLU A 36 -21.92 8.95 18.92
N ALA A 37 -22.76 9.93 18.58
CA ALA A 37 -23.13 10.24 17.20
C ALA A 37 -21.87 10.27 16.33
N GLU A 38 -21.77 9.27 15.46
CA GLU A 38 -20.53 8.88 14.81
C GLU A 38 -20.09 9.98 13.83
N LYS A 39 -19.13 10.82 14.23
CA LYS A 39 -18.67 11.95 13.41
C LYS A 39 -18.19 11.44 12.04
N ASP A 40 -18.81 11.95 10.98
CA ASP A 40 -18.40 11.65 9.61
C ASP A 40 -17.30 12.62 9.18
N TYR A 41 -16.06 12.16 9.25
CA TYR A 41 -14.90 12.96 8.83
C TYR A 41 -14.83 13.05 7.31
N LYS A 42 -14.45 14.21 6.79
CA LYS A 42 -14.22 14.44 5.36
C LYS A 42 -12.76 14.77 5.10
N ILE A 43 -12.26 14.35 3.94
CA ILE A 43 -10.90 14.59 3.48
C ILE A 43 -10.92 15.32 2.15
N LYS A 44 -10.08 16.34 1.99
CA LYS A 44 -9.83 17.03 0.73
C LYS A 44 -8.69 16.35 0.01
N MET A 45 -9.00 15.71 -1.10
CA MET A 45 -8.04 14.95 -1.91
C MET A 45 -7.81 15.65 -3.24
N LEU A 46 -6.55 15.89 -3.59
CA LEU A 46 -6.14 16.26 -4.93
C LEU A 46 -5.95 15.01 -5.79
N ASP A 47 -6.81 14.81 -6.78
CA ASP A 47 -6.54 13.88 -7.88
C ASP A 47 -5.42 14.45 -8.75
N THR A 48 -4.22 13.89 -8.64
CA THR A 48 -3.05 14.40 -9.35
C THR A 48 -3.11 14.21 -10.86
N ALA A 49 -3.88 13.23 -11.35
CA ALA A 49 -4.03 13.00 -12.79
C ALA A 49 -5.02 13.98 -13.40
N ALA A 50 -6.12 14.26 -12.68
CA ALA A 50 -7.16 15.19 -13.12
C ALA A 50 -6.87 16.65 -12.74
N GLY A 51 -5.91 16.92 -11.85
CA GLY A 51 -5.64 18.25 -11.31
C GLY A 51 -6.81 18.82 -10.49
N LYS A 52 -7.64 17.95 -9.91
CA LYS A 52 -8.91 18.33 -9.29
C LYS A 52 -8.93 18.00 -7.80
N VAL A 53 -9.27 18.98 -6.98
CA VAL A 53 -9.54 18.78 -5.55
C VAL A 53 -10.99 18.35 -5.36
N THR A 54 -11.20 17.27 -4.62
CA THR A 54 -12.53 16.76 -4.26
C THR A 54 -12.57 16.49 -2.76
N GLU A 55 -13.68 16.87 -2.11
CA GLU A 55 -13.94 16.53 -0.72
C GLU A 55 -14.78 15.24 -0.67
N LEU A 56 -14.34 14.27 0.12
CA LEU A 56 -14.97 12.95 0.23
C LEU A 56 -15.14 12.55 1.70
N PRO A 57 -16.17 11.77 2.07
CA PRO A 57 -16.19 11.08 3.36
C PRO A 57 -14.93 10.21 3.48
N LEU A 58 -14.27 10.26 4.64
CA LEU A 58 -13.00 9.57 4.90
C LEU A 58 -13.13 8.07 4.62
N GLU A 59 -14.23 7.46 5.06
CA GLU A 59 -14.45 6.03 4.84
C GLU A 59 -14.64 5.68 3.35
N THR A 60 -15.24 6.57 2.56
CA THR A 60 -15.34 6.39 1.09
C THR A 60 -13.97 6.54 0.43
N TYR A 61 -13.17 7.50 0.88
CA TYR A 61 -11.79 7.67 0.42
C TYR A 61 -10.95 6.39 0.65
N LEU A 62 -11.06 5.80 1.84
CA LEU A 62 -10.29 4.61 2.23
C LEU A 62 -10.57 3.39 1.36
N VAL A 63 -11.80 3.23 0.86
CA VAL A 63 -12.14 2.14 -0.08
C VAL A 63 -11.30 2.26 -1.36
N GLY A 64 -11.17 3.47 -1.89
CA GLY A 64 -10.35 3.75 -3.08
C GLY A 64 -8.85 3.56 -2.82
N VAL A 65 -8.37 3.90 -1.62
CA VAL A 65 -6.97 3.62 -1.24
C VAL A 65 -6.69 2.12 -1.20
N LEU A 66 -7.54 1.36 -0.50
CA LEU A 66 -7.35 -0.09 -0.38
C LEU A 66 -7.34 -0.78 -1.72
N ALA A 67 -8.27 -0.42 -2.61
CA ALA A 67 -8.37 -1.01 -3.92
C ALA A 67 -7.18 -0.64 -4.85
N ALA A 68 -6.45 0.43 -4.54
CA ALA A 68 -5.26 0.84 -5.27
C ALA A 68 -3.96 0.24 -4.70
N GLU A 69 -3.89 0.03 -3.38
CA GLU A 69 -2.67 -0.40 -2.68
C GLU A 69 -2.57 -1.91 -2.45
N MET A 70 -3.72 -2.61 -2.36
CA MET A 70 -3.77 -4.00 -1.94
C MET A 70 -4.72 -4.84 -2.81
N PRO A 71 -4.33 -6.06 -3.23
CA PRO A 71 -5.24 -6.94 -3.95
C PRO A 71 -6.48 -7.27 -3.10
N ALA A 72 -7.67 -7.08 -3.68
CA ALA A 72 -8.94 -7.27 -2.98
C ALA A 72 -9.17 -8.75 -2.58
N GLU A 73 -8.44 -9.68 -3.19
CA GLU A 73 -8.43 -11.10 -2.87
C GLU A 73 -7.84 -11.41 -1.49
N PHE A 74 -7.00 -10.53 -0.93
CA PHE A 74 -6.31 -10.78 0.34
C PHE A 74 -7.30 -11.01 1.49
N SER A 75 -6.84 -11.65 2.56
CA SER A 75 -7.69 -12.01 3.70
C SER A 75 -8.36 -10.78 4.33
N ALA A 76 -9.52 -10.97 4.96
CA ALA A 76 -10.25 -9.89 5.59
C ALA A 76 -9.39 -9.16 6.66
N GLU A 77 -8.61 -9.90 7.43
CA GLU A 77 -7.71 -9.32 8.45
C GLU A 77 -6.57 -8.52 7.83
N ALA A 78 -6.02 -8.97 6.69
CA ALA A 78 -5.00 -8.20 5.98
C ALA A 78 -5.57 -6.89 5.42
N LEU A 79 -6.79 -6.92 4.87
CA LEU A 79 -7.50 -5.71 4.44
C LEU A 79 -7.74 -4.76 5.62
N LYS A 80 -8.23 -5.25 6.77
CA LYS A 80 -8.43 -4.43 7.97
C LYS A 80 -7.13 -3.77 8.45
N ALA A 81 -6.02 -4.51 8.49
CA ALA A 81 -4.72 -3.96 8.83
C ALA A 81 -4.30 -2.83 7.88
N GLN A 82 -4.52 -3.00 6.57
CA GLN A 82 -4.29 -1.96 5.56
C GLN A 82 -5.20 -0.74 5.77
N VAL A 83 -6.47 -0.94 6.16
CA VAL A 83 -7.35 0.19 6.51
C VAL A 83 -6.78 0.99 7.67
N LEU A 84 -6.34 0.34 8.75
CA LEU A 84 -5.77 1.05 9.91
C LEU A 84 -4.55 1.88 9.51
N ALA A 85 -3.66 1.32 8.68
CA ALA A 85 -2.51 2.06 8.15
C ALA A 85 -2.95 3.25 7.30
N ALA A 86 -3.85 3.04 6.33
CA ALA A 86 -4.32 4.10 5.44
C ALA A 86 -5.10 5.20 6.17
N ARG A 87 -5.98 4.84 7.12
CA ARG A 87 -6.74 5.80 7.94
C ARG A 87 -5.82 6.63 8.81
N THR A 88 -4.82 5.99 9.43
CA THR A 88 -3.84 6.71 10.26
C THR A 88 -3.04 7.70 9.42
N TYR A 89 -2.63 7.30 8.20
CA TYR A 89 -1.93 8.19 7.28
C TYR A 89 -2.81 9.39 6.89
N ALA A 90 -4.03 9.12 6.44
CA ALA A 90 -4.99 10.14 6.05
C ALA A 90 -5.30 11.11 7.20
N ALA A 91 -5.59 10.59 8.39
CA ALA A 91 -5.84 11.40 9.58
C ALA A 91 -4.66 12.32 9.91
N LYS A 92 -3.41 11.81 9.84
CA LYS A 92 -2.21 12.62 10.09
C LYS A 92 -1.98 13.73 9.06
N ARG A 93 -2.60 13.63 7.87
CA ARG A 93 -2.50 14.62 6.80
C ARG A 93 -3.63 15.65 6.79
N MET A 94 -4.72 15.35 7.48
CA MET A 94 -5.88 16.24 7.53
C MET A 94 -5.67 17.40 8.48
N ALA A 95 -5.96 18.62 8.01
CA ALA A 95 -5.80 19.83 8.82
C ALA A 95 -6.63 19.78 10.12
N TYR A 96 -7.79 19.09 10.08
CA TYR A 96 -8.62 18.83 11.25
C TYR A 96 -7.87 18.18 12.42
N PHE A 97 -6.89 17.33 12.15
CA PHE A 97 -6.05 16.67 13.16
C PHE A 97 -4.72 17.40 13.40
N GLY A 98 -4.66 18.70 13.08
CA GLY A 98 -3.51 19.56 13.35
C GLY A 98 -2.41 19.49 12.28
N ALA A 99 -2.68 18.89 11.12
CA ALA A 99 -1.73 18.89 10.01
C ALA A 99 -1.64 20.28 9.37
N VAL A 100 -0.43 20.67 8.96
CA VAL A 100 -0.22 21.85 8.12
C VAL A 100 -0.11 21.38 6.66
N PRO A 101 -0.91 21.92 5.72
CA PRO A 101 -0.82 21.58 4.31
C PRO A 101 0.62 21.77 3.79
N GLY A 102 1.13 20.75 3.12
CA GLY A 102 2.46 20.82 2.51
C GLY A 102 2.46 21.74 1.27
N PRO A 103 3.62 22.24 0.85
CA PRO A 103 3.73 23.16 -0.30
C PRO A 103 3.35 22.51 -1.64
N ARG A 104 3.26 21.17 -1.71
CA ARG A 104 2.91 20.45 -2.94
C ARG A 104 1.43 20.46 -3.27
N HIS A 105 0.57 20.67 -2.28
CA HIS A 105 -0.88 20.75 -2.44
C HIS A 105 -1.48 21.54 -1.26
N PRO A 106 -1.22 22.86 -1.18
CA PRO A 106 -1.68 23.70 -0.06
C PRO A 106 -3.21 23.72 0.12
N GLU A 107 -3.95 23.40 -0.93
CA GLU A 107 -5.41 23.38 -0.98
C GLU A 107 -6.05 22.04 -0.61
N ALA A 108 -5.25 20.98 -0.41
CA ALA A 108 -5.71 19.62 -0.14
C ALA A 108 -4.96 18.97 1.03
N ASP A 109 -5.66 18.11 1.77
CA ASP A 109 -5.06 17.32 2.85
C ASP A 109 -4.09 16.27 2.26
N ILE A 110 -4.46 15.66 1.13
CA ILE A 110 -3.74 14.55 0.51
C ILE A 110 -3.79 14.60 -1.01
N CYS A 111 -2.94 13.82 -1.68
CA CYS A 111 -2.97 13.65 -3.13
C CYS A 111 -2.89 12.18 -3.55
N THR A 112 -3.25 11.87 -4.80
CA THR A 112 -3.31 10.49 -5.32
C THR A 112 -1.98 9.95 -5.87
N ASN A 113 -0.88 10.68 -5.70
CA ASN A 113 0.46 10.24 -6.11
C ASN A 113 1.08 9.32 -5.02
N PRO A 114 1.29 8.02 -5.27
CA PRO A 114 1.81 7.08 -4.27
C PRO A 114 3.27 7.32 -3.87
N VAL A 115 4.04 8.09 -4.66
CA VAL A 115 5.41 8.47 -4.30
C VAL A 115 5.41 9.56 -3.22
N HIS A 116 4.32 10.30 -3.09
CA HIS A 116 4.19 11.39 -2.12
C HIS A 116 3.22 11.07 -0.97
N CYS A 117 2.04 10.55 -1.34
CA CYS A 117 0.92 10.30 -0.47
C CYS A 117 0.51 8.83 -0.55
N GLN A 118 -0.69 8.53 -1.04
CA GLN A 118 -1.20 7.17 -1.18
C GLN A 118 -1.83 7.01 -2.55
N ALA A 119 -1.75 5.79 -3.10
CA ALA A 119 -2.50 5.48 -4.31
C ALA A 119 -4.01 5.57 -4.00
N TRP A 120 -4.78 6.04 -4.97
CA TRP A 120 -6.23 6.07 -4.87
C TRP A 120 -6.82 5.84 -6.26
N VAL A 121 -7.97 5.15 -6.31
CA VAL A 121 -8.68 4.87 -7.54
C VAL A 121 -10.17 5.09 -7.36
N SER A 122 -10.81 5.71 -8.36
CA SER A 122 -12.22 6.03 -8.30
C SER A 122 -13.11 4.78 -8.45
N PRO A 123 -14.32 4.78 -7.87
CA PRO A 123 -15.30 3.71 -8.06
C PRO A 123 -15.54 3.36 -9.54
N ASP A 124 -15.69 4.36 -10.41
CA ASP A 124 -15.93 4.14 -11.85
C ASP A 124 -14.75 3.42 -12.54
N THR A 125 -13.54 3.75 -12.11
CA THR A 125 -12.32 3.08 -12.61
C THR A 125 -12.26 1.64 -12.11
N LEU A 126 -12.65 1.38 -10.86
CA LEU A 126 -12.70 0.03 -10.29
C LEU A 126 -13.74 -0.85 -10.99
N GLU A 127 -14.94 -0.32 -11.25
CA GLU A 127 -15.97 -1.05 -11.97
C GLU A 127 -15.49 -1.44 -13.38
N SER A 128 -14.82 -0.51 -14.06
CA SER A 128 -14.23 -0.75 -15.38
C SER A 128 -13.13 -1.82 -15.36
N ARG A 129 -12.27 -1.82 -14.32
CA ARG A 129 -11.15 -2.78 -14.18
C ARG A 129 -11.60 -4.19 -13.80
N TRP A 130 -12.54 -4.30 -12.87
CA TRP A 130 -12.96 -5.59 -12.32
C TRP A 130 -14.17 -6.18 -13.05
N GLY A 131 -14.95 -5.36 -13.74
CA GLY A 131 -16.26 -5.71 -14.26
C GLY A 131 -17.31 -5.79 -13.15
N LYS A 132 -18.58 -5.62 -13.52
CA LYS A 132 -19.71 -5.40 -12.58
C LYS A 132 -19.80 -6.40 -11.42
N LEU A 133 -19.67 -7.69 -11.71
CA LEU A 133 -19.83 -8.74 -10.70
C LEU A 133 -18.69 -8.75 -9.68
N LYS A 134 -17.44 -8.72 -10.15
CA LYS A 134 -16.27 -8.67 -9.25
C LYS A 134 -16.19 -7.34 -8.53
N TYR A 135 -16.58 -6.26 -9.18
CA TYR A 135 -16.70 -4.95 -8.54
C TYR A 135 -17.65 -5.01 -7.36
N ALA A 136 -18.89 -5.46 -7.54
CA ALA A 136 -19.85 -5.58 -6.45
C ALA A 136 -19.30 -6.42 -5.28
N TYR A 137 -18.66 -7.56 -5.58
CA TYR A 137 -18.08 -8.44 -4.57
C TYR A 137 -16.88 -7.82 -3.83
N TYR A 138 -15.86 -7.38 -4.55
CA TYR A 138 -14.63 -6.84 -3.95
C TYR A 138 -14.85 -5.48 -3.29
N TYR A 139 -15.66 -4.62 -3.90
CA TYR A 139 -16.03 -3.35 -3.30
C TYR A 139 -16.78 -3.56 -1.98
N HIS A 140 -17.71 -4.52 -1.93
CA HIS A 140 -18.38 -4.88 -0.68
C HIS A 140 -17.41 -5.41 0.38
N LYS A 141 -16.51 -6.33 0.01
CA LYS A 141 -15.49 -6.89 0.91
C LYS A 141 -14.58 -5.81 1.51
N ILE A 142 -14.11 -4.88 0.68
CA ILE A 142 -13.28 -3.74 1.13
C ILE A 142 -14.10 -2.83 2.05
N ARG A 143 -15.34 -2.50 1.69
CA ARG A 143 -16.23 -1.69 2.53
C ARG A 143 -16.49 -2.32 3.90
N GLN A 144 -16.61 -3.64 3.98
CA GLN A 144 -16.75 -4.34 5.25
C GLN A 144 -15.50 -4.20 6.12
N ALA A 145 -14.30 -4.31 5.55
CA ALA A 145 -13.05 -4.10 6.29
C ALA A 145 -12.92 -2.65 6.80
N VAL A 146 -13.33 -1.68 5.97
CA VAL A 146 -13.37 -0.26 6.32
C VAL A 146 -14.34 -0.01 7.48
N ALA A 147 -15.58 -0.51 7.37
CA ALA A 147 -16.61 -0.37 8.41
C ALA A 147 -16.22 -1.07 9.72
N ALA A 148 -15.65 -2.28 9.65
CA ALA A 148 -15.24 -3.04 10.83
C ALA A 148 -14.09 -2.39 11.62
N THR A 149 -13.38 -1.43 11.02
CA THR A 149 -12.28 -0.68 11.65
C THR A 149 -12.60 0.82 11.77
N ARG A 150 -13.87 1.20 11.61
CA ARG A 150 -14.29 2.61 11.60
C ARG A 150 -13.80 3.33 12.86
N GLY A 151 -13.24 4.52 12.66
CA GLY A 151 -12.68 5.35 13.74
C GLY A 151 -11.38 4.84 14.38
N GLN A 152 -10.91 3.63 14.03
CA GLN A 152 -9.67 3.10 14.60
C GLN A 152 -8.44 3.62 13.84
N VAL A 153 -7.43 4.04 14.62
CA VAL A 153 -6.15 4.57 14.15
C VAL A 153 -5.01 3.97 14.98
N LEU A 154 -3.80 4.00 14.43
CA LEU A 154 -2.59 3.49 15.05
C LEU A 154 -1.86 4.63 15.76
N THR A 155 -1.52 4.41 17.04
CA THR A 155 -0.86 5.42 17.87
C THR A 155 0.37 4.86 18.58
N TYR A 156 1.31 5.75 18.91
CA TYR A 156 2.43 5.50 19.79
C TYR A 156 2.59 6.69 20.73
N ALA A 157 2.66 6.46 22.03
CA ALA A 157 2.68 7.51 23.06
C ALA A 157 1.54 8.56 22.89
N GLY A 158 0.34 8.09 22.51
CA GLY A 158 -0.84 8.95 22.32
C GLY A 158 -0.85 9.78 21.03
N GLN A 159 0.17 9.65 20.17
CA GLN A 159 0.26 10.36 18.88
C GLN A 159 0.07 9.42 17.70
N LEU A 160 -0.50 9.92 16.60
CA LEU A 160 -0.62 9.17 15.35
C LEU A 160 0.77 8.80 14.81
N ILE A 161 0.98 7.52 14.50
CA ILE A 161 2.25 7.04 13.96
C ILE A 161 2.45 7.47 12.50
N ASP A 162 3.64 7.20 11.95
CA ASP A 162 3.88 7.16 10.50
C ASP A 162 3.66 5.71 10.03
N PRO A 163 2.48 5.36 9.47
CA PRO A 163 2.11 3.97 9.19
C PRO A 163 2.60 3.52 7.81
N VAL A 164 3.91 3.57 7.59
CA VAL A 164 4.52 3.19 6.32
C VAL A 164 4.33 1.70 6.03
N TYR A 165 4.02 1.36 4.77
CA TYR A 165 3.85 -0.01 4.28
C TYR A 165 4.51 -0.18 2.91
N HIS A 166 4.72 -1.42 2.50
CA HIS A 166 5.35 -1.76 1.22
C HIS A 166 4.87 -3.13 0.72
N GLY A 167 5.00 -3.39 -0.58
CA GLY A 167 4.41 -4.58 -1.21
C GLY A 167 5.08 -5.92 -0.89
N SER A 168 6.39 -5.95 -0.60
CA SER A 168 7.16 -7.18 -0.36
C SER A 168 8.39 -6.92 0.52
N CYS A 169 8.58 -7.77 1.53
CA CYS A 169 9.75 -7.72 2.41
C CYS A 169 10.93 -8.52 1.83
N GLY A 170 10.77 -9.14 0.65
CA GLY A 170 11.78 -9.97 -0.01
C GLY A 170 12.17 -11.22 0.78
N ARG A 171 11.32 -11.66 1.73
CA ARG A 171 11.62 -12.70 2.73
C ARG A 171 12.88 -12.44 3.58
N ARG A 172 13.29 -11.18 3.73
CA ARG A 172 14.44 -10.79 4.54
C ARG A 172 14.08 -10.03 5.82
N GLY A 173 12.79 -9.75 6.02
CA GLY A 173 12.32 -8.88 7.10
C GLY A 173 12.11 -7.44 6.65
N THR A 174 11.55 -6.64 7.56
CA THR A 174 11.38 -5.18 7.39
C THR A 174 12.64 -4.43 7.81
N GLU A 175 12.71 -3.15 7.48
CA GLU A 175 13.85 -2.30 7.83
C GLU A 175 13.57 -1.43 9.06
N ASP A 176 14.65 -1.09 9.77
CA ASP A 176 14.64 0.01 10.72
C ASP A 176 14.50 1.36 9.98
N ALA A 177 13.70 2.27 10.53
CA ALA A 177 13.55 3.61 9.96
C ALA A 177 14.87 4.39 9.87
N GLY A 178 15.81 4.16 10.80
CA GLY A 178 17.14 4.76 10.78
C GLY A 178 17.94 4.40 9.54
N GLU A 179 17.81 3.16 9.07
CA GLU A 179 18.52 2.66 7.89
C GLU A 179 17.94 3.21 6.57
N VAL A 180 16.62 3.47 6.54
CA VAL A 180 15.94 3.95 5.33
C VAL A 180 15.93 5.49 5.26
N TRP A 181 15.59 6.17 6.35
CA TRP A 181 15.37 7.62 6.39
C TRP A 181 16.40 8.38 7.23
N GLY A 182 17.35 7.71 7.88
CA GLY A 182 18.39 8.34 8.69
C GLY A 182 17.91 8.86 10.04
N ARG A 183 16.70 8.48 10.48
CA ARG A 183 16.16 8.83 11.79
C ARG A 183 15.57 7.60 12.48
N GLU A 184 15.89 7.42 13.75
CA GLU A 184 15.30 6.36 14.56
C GLU A 184 13.83 6.67 14.86
N VAL A 185 12.97 5.66 14.73
CA VAL A 185 11.54 5.75 15.05
C VAL A 185 11.17 4.53 15.88
N PRO A 186 10.73 4.68 17.15
CA PRO A 186 10.57 3.56 18.08
C PRO A 186 9.66 2.42 17.60
N TYR A 187 8.65 2.74 16.80
CA TYR A 187 7.68 1.77 16.27
C TYR A 187 7.99 1.29 14.84
N LEU A 188 9.00 1.84 14.16
CA LEU A 188 9.46 1.38 12.83
C LEU A 188 10.80 0.69 12.98
N ARG A 189 10.76 -0.51 13.56
CA ARG A 189 11.91 -1.39 13.73
C ARG A 189 11.90 -2.52 12.72
N GLY A 190 13.08 -3.00 12.37
CA GLY A 190 13.24 -4.21 11.57
C GLY A 190 12.69 -5.42 12.32
N VAL A 191 11.74 -6.13 11.69
CA VAL A 191 11.17 -7.38 12.21
C VAL A 191 11.23 -8.48 11.16
N GLU A 192 11.25 -9.72 11.63
CA GLU A 192 11.23 -10.89 10.77
C GLU A 192 9.91 -10.98 9.98
N CYS A 193 10.00 -11.46 8.73
CA CYS A 193 8.87 -11.57 7.82
C CYS A 193 8.70 -13.04 7.41
N LYS A 194 7.99 -13.80 8.26
CA LYS A 194 7.90 -15.27 8.19
C LYS A 194 6.93 -15.81 7.14
N TRP A 195 5.95 -15.00 6.77
CA TRP A 195 4.78 -15.46 6.01
C TRP A 195 4.76 -15.04 4.55
N GLU A 196 5.80 -14.33 4.07
CA GLU A 196 5.85 -13.98 2.65
C GLU A 196 6.16 -15.22 1.80
N ALA A 197 5.17 -15.65 1.02
CA ALA A 197 5.32 -16.72 0.04
C ALA A 197 6.27 -16.31 -1.09
N ASP A 198 6.91 -17.29 -1.74
CA ASP A 198 7.68 -17.02 -2.94
C ASP A 198 6.77 -16.65 -4.11
N ASN A 199 6.76 -15.37 -4.47
CA ASN A 199 5.98 -14.84 -5.57
C ASN A 199 6.92 -14.27 -6.64
N PRO A 200 7.03 -14.91 -7.82
CA PRO A 200 7.83 -14.40 -8.93
C PRO A 200 7.46 -12.97 -9.36
N LYS A 201 6.21 -12.53 -9.13
CA LYS A 201 5.77 -11.17 -9.44
C LYS A 201 6.44 -10.10 -8.57
N ASN A 202 7.03 -10.49 -7.44
CA ASN A 202 7.79 -9.58 -6.58
C ASN A 202 9.23 -9.40 -7.05
N ARG A 203 9.66 -10.15 -8.09
CA ARG A 203 11.00 -10.06 -8.66
C ARG A 203 10.97 -9.20 -9.90
N ALA A 204 11.96 -8.33 -10.05
CA ALA A 204 12.13 -7.52 -11.24
C ALA A 204 13.57 -7.59 -11.74
N GLU A 205 13.71 -7.59 -13.06
CA GLU A 205 15.00 -7.53 -13.73
C GLU A 205 15.09 -6.23 -14.53
N ARG A 206 16.25 -5.61 -14.50
CA ARG A 206 16.53 -4.38 -15.23
C ARG A 206 17.92 -4.42 -15.81
N GLN A 207 18.04 -4.06 -17.07
CA GLN A 207 19.31 -4.02 -17.79
C GLN A 207 19.60 -2.58 -18.17
N MET A 208 20.85 -2.18 -18.02
CA MET A 208 21.33 -0.85 -18.39
C MET A 208 22.83 -0.92 -18.66
N THR A 209 23.33 -0.04 -19.53
CA THR A 209 24.78 0.05 -19.76
C THR A 209 25.45 0.71 -18.56
N MET A 210 26.73 0.43 -18.32
CA MET A 210 27.49 1.09 -17.26
C MET A 210 27.52 2.62 -17.46
N ALA A 211 27.53 3.09 -18.71
CA ALA A 211 27.41 4.50 -19.04
C ALA A 211 26.06 5.08 -18.58
N GLU A 212 24.96 4.35 -18.73
CA GLU A 212 23.65 4.76 -18.23
C GLU A 212 23.60 4.77 -16.69
N VAL A 213 24.17 3.75 -16.02
CA VAL A 213 24.29 3.72 -14.55
C VAL A 213 24.98 5.00 -14.06
N LEU A 214 26.18 5.28 -14.59
CA LEU A 214 26.96 6.45 -14.21
C LEU A 214 26.18 7.75 -14.48
N ARG A 215 25.54 7.87 -15.66
CA ARG A 215 24.73 9.04 -16.01
C ARG A 215 23.58 9.27 -15.03
N LEU A 216 22.86 8.22 -14.64
CA LEU A 216 21.73 8.31 -13.70
C LEU A 216 22.18 8.66 -12.28
N ILE A 217 23.36 8.17 -11.87
CA ILE A 217 23.93 8.44 -10.55
C ILE A 217 24.55 9.85 -10.47
N ASP A 218 25.25 10.27 -11.52
CA ASP A 218 25.98 11.54 -11.59
C ASP A 218 25.15 12.71 -12.10
N GLY A 219 23.88 12.49 -12.45
CA GLY A 219 23.01 13.53 -12.98
C GLY A 219 23.50 14.08 -14.33
N GLY A 220 24.31 13.33 -15.07
CA GLY A 220 24.74 13.68 -16.43
C GLY A 220 26.21 14.05 -16.65
N ALA A 221 27.12 13.87 -15.68
CA ALA A 221 28.55 14.11 -15.92
C ALA A 221 29.23 12.89 -16.59
N PRO A 222 29.81 13.03 -17.80
CA PRO A 222 30.61 11.99 -18.42
C PRO A 222 32.04 12.06 -17.88
N GLY A 223 32.54 11.01 -17.23
CA GLY A 223 33.96 11.03 -16.86
C GLY A 223 34.50 9.90 -15.98
N GLY A 224 33.63 9.09 -15.35
CA GLY A 224 34.10 7.91 -14.65
C GLY A 224 34.56 6.82 -15.62
N LYS A 225 35.71 6.20 -15.38
CA LYS A 225 35.99 4.87 -15.94
C LYS A 225 34.84 3.93 -15.51
N PRO A 226 34.51 2.87 -16.26
CA PRO A 226 33.62 1.82 -15.78
C PRO A 226 34.26 1.13 -14.56
N GLU A 227 34.04 1.72 -13.38
CA GLU A 227 34.44 1.15 -12.11
C GLU A 227 33.33 0.21 -11.61
N ALA A 228 33.74 -0.80 -10.85
CA ALA A 228 32.82 -1.75 -10.27
C ALA A 228 31.83 -1.05 -9.33
N ILE A 229 30.54 -1.39 -9.45
CA ILE A 229 29.56 -1.11 -8.41
C ILE A 229 29.97 -1.92 -7.18
N THR A 230 30.34 -1.25 -6.10
CA THR A 230 30.90 -1.88 -4.90
C THR A 230 29.96 -1.70 -3.71
N VAL A 231 29.52 -2.79 -3.12
CA VAL A 231 28.78 -2.75 -1.85
C VAL A 231 29.74 -2.35 -0.74
N LEU A 232 29.44 -1.27 -0.02
CA LEU A 232 30.21 -0.87 1.15
C LEU A 232 29.61 -1.45 2.43
N SER A 233 28.28 -1.43 2.55
CA SER A 233 27.57 -1.95 3.71
C SER A 233 26.13 -2.35 3.37
N GLN A 234 25.57 -3.26 4.18
CA GLN A 234 24.18 -3.72 4.09
C GLN A 234 23.47 -3.59 5.44
N THR A 235 22.14 -3.49 5.39
CA THR A 235 21.29 -3.56 6.57
C THR A 235 21.21 -5.01 7.10
N ALA A 236 20.63 -5.20 8.29
CA ALA A 236 20.39 -6.53 8.84
C ALA A 236 19.49 -7.40 7.94
N ALA A 237 18.57 -6.79 7.19
CA ALA A 237 17.74 -7.47 6.20
C ALA A 237 18.39 -7.55 4.80
N GLY A 238 19.69 -7.29 4.69
CA GLY A 238 20.49 -7.50 3.48
C GLY A 238 20.27 -6.48 2.36
N ARG A 239 19.56 -5.37 2.63
CA ARG A 239 19.40 -4.28 1.67
C ARG A 239 20.68 -3.44 1.63
N LEU A 240 20.97 -2.82 0.49
CA LEU A 240 22.09 -1.89 0.40
C LEU A 240 21.89 -0.75 1.40
N LYS A 241 22.88 -0.56 2.27
CA LYS A 241 22.97 0.61 3.15
C LYS A 241 23.83 1.67 2.47
N GLU A 242 25.04 1.30 2.06
CA GLU A 242 25.93 2.15 1.28
C GLU A 242 26.53 1.39 0.09
N VAL A 243 26.60 2.08 -1.04
CA VAL A 243 27.16 1.57 -2.29
C VAL A 243 28.05 2.63 -2.91
N LYS A 244 29.19 2.20 -3.43
CA LYS A 244 30.12 3.02 -4.19
C LYS A 244 29.94 2.72 -5.69
N VAL A 245 29.71 3.77 -6.47
CA VAL A 245 29.63 3.70 -7.93
C VAL A 245 30.58 4.76 -8.47
N GLY A 246 31.62 4.32 -9.18
CA GLY A 246 32.72 5.24 -9.52
C GLY A 246 33.35 5.86 -8.26
N GLY A 247 33.56 7.17 -8.30
CA GLY A 247 34.07 7.94 -7.16
C GLY A 247 33.05 8.27 -6.06
N ARG A 248 31.77 7.90 -6.19
CA ARG A 248 30.71 8.38 -5.30
C ARG A 248 30.17 7.30 -4.38
N VAL A 249 29.97 7.68 -3.12
CA VAL A 249 29.28 6.87 -2.12
C VAL A 249 27.84 7.35 -1.98
N LEU A 250 26.90 6.41 -2.02
CA LEU A 250 25.47 6.68 -1.97
C LEU A 250 24.83 5.79 -0.92
N ARG A 251 23.75 6.30 -0.30
CA ARG A 251 22.81 5.44 0.39
C ARG A 251 22.12 4.50 -0.61
N GLY A 252 21.84 3.27 -0.20
CA GLY A 252 21.15 2.30 -1.05
C GLY A 252 19.76 2.76 -1.51
N SER A 253 19.06 3.56 -0.70
CA SER A 253 17.81 4.21 -1.09
C SER A 253 17.98 5.13 -2.31
N ASN A 254 19.04 5.93 -2.33
CA ASN A 254 19.33 6.86 -3.43
C ASN A 254 19.76 6.10 -4.67
N PHE A 255 20.57 5.04 -4.52
CA PHE A 255 20.94 4.15 -5.60
C PHE A 255 19.71 3.49 -6.25
N ARG A 256 18.81 2.91 -5.44
CA ARG A 256 17.54 2.35 -5.90
C ARG A 256 16.72 3.39 -6.68
N SER A 257 16.51 4.58 -6.10
CA SER A 257 15.68 5.61 -6.70
C SER A 257 16.27 6.16 -8.01
N ALA A 258 17.58 6.40 -8.06
CA ALA A 258 18.27 6.90 -9.25
C ALA A 258 18.17 5.92 -10.43
N LEU A 259 18.30 4.62 -10.15
CA LEU A 259 18.24 3.56 -11.16
C LEU A 259 16.80 3.06 -11.43
N GLY A 260 15.80 3.57 -10.72
CA GLY A 260 14.41 3.12 -10.81
C GLY A 260 14.24 1.63 -10.52
N LEU A 261 14.90 1.14 -9.48
CA LEU A 261 14.84 -0.27 -9.06
C LEU A 261 13.67 -0.53 -8.11
N GLY A 262 13.15 -1.76 -8.12
CA GLY A 262 12.03 -2.17 -7.28
C GLY A 262 12.32 -2.06 -5.78
N SER A 263 13.55 -2.37 -5.37
CA SER A 263 14.00 -2.32 -3.98
C SER A 263 15.51 -2.06 -3.87
N ALA A 264 15.99 -1.80 -2.64
CA ALA A 264 17.42 -1.81 -2.32
C ALA A 264 17.95 -3.22 -1.96
N LEU A 265 17.08 -4.25 -1.97
CA LEU A 265 17.49 -5.65 -1.94
C LEU A 265 17.81 -6.04 -3.38
N VAL A 266 19.05 -5.79 -3.81
CA VAL A 266 19.45 -5.93 -5.22
C VAL A 266 20.72 -6.74 -5.34
N SER A 267 20.77 -7.55 -6.40
CA SER A 267 21.97 -8.22 -6.88
C SER A 267 22.22 -7.84 -8.34
N TRP A 268 23.47 -7.96 -8.80
CA TRP A 268 23.80 -7.69 -10.19
C TRP A 268 24.95 -8.55 -10.69
N HIS A 269 25.03 -8.66 -12.01
CA HIS A 269 26.22 -9.11 -12.70
C HIS A 269 26.50 -8.21 -13.91
N ILE A 270 27.76 -8.18 -14.34
CA ILE A 270 28.22 -7.35 -15.46
C ILE A 270 28.67 -8.28 -16.58
N SER A 271 28.18 -8.05 -17.79
CA SER A 271 28.60 -8.75 -19.01
C SER A 271 28.90 -7.71 -20.09
N GLY A 272 30.16 -7.62 -20.50
CA GLY A 272 30.62 -6.53 -21.36
C GLY A 272 30.43 -5.17 -20.71
N ASP A 273 29.67 -4.30 -21.35
CA ASP A 273 29.31 -2.96 -20.86
C ASP A 273 27.95 -2.92 -20.15
N THR A 274 27.23 -4.05 -20.08
CA THR A 274 25.86 -4.13 -19.59
C THR A 274 25.81 -4.65 -18.16
N VAL A 275 25.03 -3.98 -17.32
CA VAL A 275 24.75 -4.37 -15.94
C VAL A 275 23.33 -4.92 -15.86
N TYR A 276 23.22 -6.13 -15.32
CA TYR A 276 21.96 -6.85 -15.16
C TYR A 276 21.59 -6.84 -13.68
N PHE A 277 20.61 -6.02 -13.31
CA PHE A 277 20.09 -5.92 -11.96
C PHE A 277 18.93 -6.87 -11.73
N LYS A 278 18.87 -7.45 -10.53
CA LYS A 278 17.76 -8.25 -10.04
C LYS A 278 17.38 -7.82 -8.63
N THR A 279 16.11 -7.46 -8.47
CA THR A 279 15.46 -7.13 -7.18
C THR A 279 14.38 -8.13 -6.85
#